data_AF-A0A536EVE2-F1
#
_entry.id   AF-A0A536EVE2-F1
#
_cell.length_a   1.000
_cell.length_b   1.000
_cell.length_c   1.000
_cell.angle_alpha   90.00
_cell.angle_beta   90.00
_cell.angle_gamma   90.00
#
_symmetry.space_group_name_H-M   'P 1'
#
loop_
_entity.id
_entity.type
_entity.pdbx_description
1 polymer ?
#
loop_
_entity_poly.entity_id
_entity_poly.type
_entity_poly.pdbx_seq_one_letter_code
_entity_poly.pdbx_strand_id
1 'polypeptide(L)' 'MPSFGHWYVLLNFLVVAVVIVLAVWLVLWAIRVAPQRIKPDNALGILNERFARGEIDQQEYQTRKNALKNP' A
#
# COMPACT_ATOMS: atom_id res chain seq x y z
N MET A 1 -5.10 17.29 -49.48
CA MET A 1 -6.15 16.75 -48.58
C MET A 1 -5.43 16.17 -47.37
N PRO A 2 -5.55 16.75 -46.16
CA PRO A 2 -4.86 16.20 -44.99
C PRO A 2 -5.28 14.75 -44.80
N SER A 3 -4.30 13.85 -44.75
CA SER A 3 -4.49 12.40 -44.78
C SER A 3 -5.17 11.93 -43.49
N PHE A 4 -6.32 11.26 -43.65
CA PHE A 4 -7.10 10.63 -42.57
C PHE A 4 -6.27 9.79 -41.58
N GLY A 5 -5.09 9.31 -42.00
CA GLY A 5 -4.15 8.57 -41.15
C GLY A 5 -3.65 9.33 -39.93
N HIS A 6 -3.39 10.64 -40.03
CA HIS A 6 -2.89 11.41 -38.87
C HIS A 6 -3.94 11.56 -37.77
N TRP A 7 -5.21 11.69 -38.15
CA TRP A 7 -6.32 11.78 -37.20
C TRP A 7 -6.52 10.48 -36.44
N TYR A 8 -6.41 9.34 -37.13
CA TYR A 8 -6.50 8.02 -36.52
C TYR A 8 -5.37 7.75 -35.52
N VAL A 9 -4.13 8.12 -35.88
CA VAL A 9 -2.97 7.98 -34.98
C VAL A 9 -3.13 8.86 -33.74
N LEU A 10 -3.62 10.09 -33.90
CA LEU A 10 -3.84 11.00 -32.77
C LEU A 10 -4.92 10.49 -31.81
N LEU A 11 -6.04 9.97 -32.34
CA LEU A 11 -7.11 9.38 -31.54
C LEU A 11 -6.64 8.12 -30.81
N ASN A 12 -5.89 7.25 -31.49
CA ASN A 12 -5.35 6.04 -30.86
C ASN A 12 -4.38 6.38 -29.72
N PHE A 13 -3.49 7.35 -29.95
CA PHE A 13 -2.58 7.83 -28.91
C PHE A 13 -3.33 8.39 -27.69
N LEU A 14 -4.40 9.14 -27.91
CA LEU A 14 -5.29 9.66 -26.86
C LEU A 14 -5.95 8.52 -26.06
N VAL A 15 -6.47 7.50 -26.74
CA VAL A 15 -7.09 6.34 -26.08
C VAL A 15 -6.06 5.60 -25.22
N VAL A 16 -4.86 5.34 -25.75
CA VAL A 16 -3.77 4.70 -25.01
C VAL A 16 -3.36 5.54 -23.79
N ALA A 17 -3.22 6.85 -23.95
CA ALA A 17 -2.90 7.74 -22.84
C ALA A 17 -3.96 7.69 -21.72
N VAL A 18 -5.24 7.72 -22.09
CA VAL A 18 -6.35 7.61 -21.11
C VAL A 18 -6.31 6.25 -20.39
N VAL A 19 -6.09 5.16 -21.12
CA VAL A 19 -5.97 3.82 -20.52
C VAL A 19 -4.82 3.74 -19.53
N ILE A 20 -3.65 4.30 -19.87
CA ILE A 20 -2.49 4.34 -18.98
C ILE A 20 -2.81 5.15 -17.72
N VAL A 21 -3.42 6.32 -17.86
CA VAL A 21 -3.80 7.17 -16.71
C VAL A 21 -4.78 6.42 -15.81
N LEU A 22 -5.80 5.76 -16.37
CA LEU A 22 -6.75 4.96 -15.61
C LEU A 22 -6.08 3.79 -14.89
N ALA A 23 -5.16 3.09 -15.56
CA ALA A 23 -4.42 1.97 -14.96
C ALA A 23 -3.55 2.45 -13.80
N VAL A 24 -2.79 3.54 -13.97
CA VAL A 24 -1.96 4.14 -12.91
C VAL A 24 -2.84 4.60 -11.75
N TRP A 25 -3.96 5.27 -12.05
CA TRP A 25 -4.89 5.74 -11.03
C TRP A 25 -5.50 4.58 -10.23
N LEU A 26 -5.90 3.49 -10.89
CA LEU A 26 -6.40 2.27 -10.24
C LEU A 26 -5.34 1.62 -9.36
N VAL A 27 -4.08 1.54 -9.81
CA VAL A 27 -2.98 0.98 -9.02
C VAL A 27 -2.72 1.84 -7.77
N LEU A 28 -2.64 3.16 -7.93
CA LEU A 28 -2.44 4.08 -6.81
C LEU A 28 -3.62 4.05 -5.82
N TRP A 29 -4.84 3.95 -6.33
CA TRP A 29 -6.04 3.79 -5.51
C TRP A 29 -6.04 2.46 -4.77
N ALA A 30 -5.70 1.36 -5.43
CA ALA A 30 -5.59 0.04 -4.83
C ALA A 30 -4.52 0.00 -3.72
N ILE A 31 -3.39 0.70 -3.87
CA ILE A 31 -2.37 0.81 -2.83
C ILE A 31 -2.88 1.61 -1.62
N ARG A 32 -3.67 2.66 -1.84
CA ARG A 32 -4.25 3.47 -0.74
C ARG A 32 -5.41 2.79 -0.02
N VAL A 33 -6.24 2.05 -0.75
CA VAL A 33 -7.41 1.34 -0.22
C VAL A 33 -7.05 -0.04 0.30
N ALA A 34 -5.90 -0.59 -0.10
CA ALA A 34 -5.34 -1.76 0.55
C ALA A 34 -5.34 -1.48 2.06
N PRO A 35 -6.18 -2.18 2.85
CA PRO A 35 -6.12 -2.03 4.29
C PRO A 35 -4.66 -2.29 4.62
N GLN A 36 -4.05 -1.40 5.42
CA GLN A 36 -2.77 -1.69 6.01
C GLN A 36 -2.97 -3.00 6.75
N ARG A 37 -2.71 -4.13 6.08
CA ARG A 37 -2.64 -5.43 6.72
C ARG A 37 -1.61 -5.15 7.77
N ILE A 38 -2.08 -5.04 9.00
CA ILE A 38 -1.24 -4.92 10.17
C ILE A 38 -0.44 -6.20 10.10
N LYS A 39 0.70 -6.11 9.43
CA LYS A 39 1.63 -7.19 9.28
C LYS A 39 1.91 -7.64 10.71
N PRO A 40 2.05 -8.93 10.99
CA PRO A 40 2.49 -9.38 12.32
C PRO A 40 3.69 -8.58 12.83
N ASP A 41 4.59 -8.15 11.93
CA ASP A 41 5.70 -7.23 12.23
C ASP A 41 5.27 -5.89 12.86
N ASN A 42 4.10 -5.36 12.49
CA ASN A 42 3.58 -4.11 13.03
C ASN A 42 3.06 -4.27 14.47
N ALA A 43 2.58 -5.46 14.85
CA ALA A 43 2.20 -5.75 16.24
C ALA A 43 3.43 -5.70 17.16
N LEU A 44 4.58 -6.21 16.69
CA LEU A 44 5.85 -6.09 17.41
C LEU A 44 6.32 -4.63 17.50
N GLY A 45 6.14 -3.85 16.43
CA GLY A 45 6.43 -2.42 16.41
C GLY A 45 5.64 -1.63 17.46
N ILE A 46 4.32 -1.85 17.51
CA ILE A 46 3.44 -1.22 18.52
C ILE A 46 3.82 -1.67 19.94
N LEU A 47 4.18 -2.94 20.12
CA LEU A 47 4.60 -3.46 21.42
C LEU A 47 5.91 -2.80 21.89
N ASN A 48 6.89 -2.63 20.99
CA ASN A 48 8.15 -1.95 21.29
C ASN A 48 7.92 -0.47 21.63
N GLU A 49 7.03 0.21 20.90
CA GLU A 49 6.72 1.62 21.13
C GLU A 49 6.08 1.83 22.52
N ARG A 50 5.15 0.97 22.92
CA ARG A 50 4.52 1.01 24.24
C ARG A 50 5.51 0.73 25.38
N PHE A 51 6.44 -0.20 25.17
CA PHE A 51 7.51 -0.47 26.14
C PHE A 51 8.45 0.73 26.28
N ALA A 52 8.84 1.36 25.17
CA ALA A 52 9.68 2.56 25.18
C ALA A 52 9.00 3.77 25.84
N ARG A 53 7.66 3.88 25.71
CA ARG A 53 6.86 4.88 26.42
C ARG A 53 6.67 4.57 27.91
N GLY A 54 7.01 3.37 28.36
CA GLY A 54 6.79 2.91 29.74
C GLY A 54 5.33 2.58 30.05
N GLU A 55 4.48 2.38 29.04
CA GLU A 55 3.07 1.98 29.23
C GLU A 55 2.92 0.51 29.64
N ILE A 56 3.94 -0.31 29.37
CA ILE A 56 3.97 -1.74 29.71
C ILE A 56 5.29 -2.09 30.38
N ASP A 57 5.24 -3.02 31.33
CA ASP A 57 6.42 -3.51 32.04
C ASP A 57 7.18 -4.59 31.23
N GLN A 58 8.44 -4.84 31.61
CA GLN A 58 9.31 -5.82 30.96
C GLN A 58 8.71 -7.23 30.96
N GLN A 59 8.02 -7.64 32.03
CA GLN A 59 7.38 -8.95 32.11
C GLN A 59 6.23 -9.07 31.09
N GLU A 60 5.43 -8.02 30.94
CA GLU A 60 4.32 -7.97 30.00
C GLU A 60 4.82 -7.92 28.54
N TYR A 61 5.88 -7.14 28.29
CA TYR A 61 6.54 -7.07 26.99
C TYR A 61 7.02 -8.45 26.52
N GLN A 62 7.72 -9.21 27.36
CA GLN A 62 8.24 -10.53 26.99
C GLN A 62 7.12 -11.54 26.73
N THR A 63 6.07 -11.52 27.55
CA THR A 63 4.90 -12.41 27.39
C THR A 63 4.22 -12.18 26.05
N ARG A 64 3.94 -10.92 25.71
CA ARG A 64 3.29 -10.55 24.44
C ARG A 64 4.20 -10.77 23.24
N LYS A 65 5.51 -10.53 23.38
CA LYS A 65 6.51 -10.79 22.35
C LYS A 65 6.61 -12.28 21.99
N ASN A 66 6.57 -13.16 22.99
CA ASN A 66 6.60 -14.60 22.76
C ASN A 66 5.31 -15.11 22.10
N ALA A 67 4.15 -14.57 22.50
CA ALA A 67 2.87 -14.88 21.87
C ALA A 67 2.80 -14.44 20.40
N LEU A 68 3.45 -13.33 20.03
CA LEU A 68 3.52 -12.86 18.64
C LEU A 68 4.54 -13.64 17.79
N LYS A 69 5.55 -14.24 18.40
CA LYS A 69 6.61 -14.99 17.70
C LYS A 69 6.18 -16.42 17.34
N ASN A 70 5.34 -17.03 18.19
CA ASN A 70 4.75 -18.35 17.98
C ASN A 70 3.22 -18.23 17.95
N PRO A 71 2.61 -17.86 16.81
CA PRO A 71 1.16 -17.81 16.66
C PRO A 71 0.49 -19.19 16.72
#